data_AF-A0A5E4CA43-F1
#
_entry.id   AF-A0A5E4CA43-F1
#
_cell.length_a   1.000
_cell.length_b   1.000
_cell.length_c   1.000
_cell.angle_alpha   90.00
_cell.angle_beta   90.00
_cell.angle_gamma   90.00
#
_symmetry.space_group_name_H-M   'P 1'
#
loop_
_entity.id
_entity.type
_entity.pdbx_description
1 polymer ?
#
loop_
_entity_poly.entity_id
_entity_poly.type
_entity_poly.pdbx_seq_one_letter_code
_entity_poly.pdbx_strand_id
1 'polypeptide(L)'
;MAILFAVVARGTTILAKHAWCGGNFLEVIEQILAKMPSENNKLIYSHGNYLFHYICQERILCLCITDDGFERSQAFNFLNEVKKRFQATYGSRAQTAALPYAMN
;
A
#
# COMPACT_ATOMS: atom_id res chain seq x y z
N MET A 1 15.04 -3.65 10.49
CA MET A 1 14.89 -3.35 9.06
C MET A 1 13.94 -4.37 8.45
N ALA A 2 12.65 -4.14 8.64
CA ALA A 2 11.60 -4.99 8.07
C ALA A 2 10.47 -4.12 7.52
N ILE A 3 9.75 -4.65 6.54
CA ILE A 3 8.45 -4.14 6.17
C ILE A 3 7.47 -4.58 7.25
N LEU A 4 6.88 -3.61 7.94
CA LEU A 4 6.01 -3.84 9.10
C LEU A 4 4.57 -4.12 8.68
N PHE A 5 4.14 -3.44 7.61
CA PHE A 5 2.78 -3.50 7.09
C PHE A 5 2.78 -3.27 5.58
N ALA A 6 1.87 -3.92 4.87
CA ALA A 6 1.60 -3.69 3.46
C ALA A 6 0.10 -3.74 3.16
N VAL A 7 -0.34 -2.92 2.21
CA VAL A 7 -1.74 -2.83 1.80
C VAL A 7 -1.87 -2.57 0.31
N VAL A 8 -2.91 -3.14 -0.29
CA VAL A 8 -3.41 -2.79 -1.61
C VAL A 8 -4.81 -2.21 -1.47
N ALA A 9 -5.03 -1.03 -2.04
CA ALA A 9 -6.28 -0.28 -1.94
C ALA A 9 -6.71 0.31 -3.29
N ARG A 10 -8.01 0.59 -3.41
CA ARG A 10 -8.61 1.37 -4.50
C ARG A 10 -9.32 2.57 -3.88
N GLY A 11 -8.77 3.77 -4.07
CA GLY A 11 -9.21 4.94 -3.31
C GLY A 11 -9.10 4.68 -1.81
N THR A 12 -10.22 4.78 -1.08
CA THR A 12 -10.29 4.47 0.36
C THR A 12 -10.65 3.01 0.66
N THR A 13 -10.94 2.19 -0.37
CA THR A 13 -11.32 0.78 -0.18
C THR A 13 -10.07 -0.10 -0.10
N ILE A 14 -9.83 -0.71 1.05
CA ILE A 14 -8.78 -1.72 1.21
C ILE A 14 -9.21 -3.04 0.54
N LEU A 15 -8.37 -3.58 -0.34
CA LEU A 15 -8.61 -4.84 -1.04
C LEU A 15 -7.89 -6.01 -0.37
N ALA A 16 -6.66 -5.77 0.10
CA ALA A 16 -5.82 -6.75 0.78
C ALA A 16 -4.84 -6.04 1.71
N LYS A 17 -4.53 -6.64 2.87
CA LYS A 17 -3.54 -6.11 3.81
C LYS A 17 -2.80 -7.23 4.52
N HIS A 18 -1.58 -6.93 4.95
CA HIS A 18 -0.80 -7.81 5.79
C HIS A 18 0.02 -7.00 6.79
N ALA A 19 0.11 -7.49 8.03
CA ALA A 19 0.88 -6.91 9.11
C ALA A 19 1.83 -7.97 9.67
N TRP A 20 3.11 -7.65 9.78
CA TRP A 20 4.12 -8.54 10.36
C TRP A 20 4.10 -8.52 11.89
N CYS A 21 3.72 -7.39 12.48
CA CYS A 21 3.59 -7.20 13.91
C CYS A 21 2.26 -6.53 14.28
N GLY A 22 1.92 -6.55 15.56
CA GLY A 22 0.77 -5.81 16.08
C GLY A 22 1.00 -4.30 16.03
N GLY A 23 -0.04 -3.54 15.70
CA GLY A 23 -0.02 -2.08 15.64
C GLY A 23 -1.33 -1.51 15.10
N ASN A 24 -1.53 -0.21 15.27
CA ASN A 24 -2.72 0.53 14.81
C ASN A 24 -2.63 0.94 13.34
N PHE A 25 -2.01 0.10 12.49
CA PHE A 25 -1.73 0.44 11.09
C PHE A 25 -2.98 0.80 10.30
N LEU A 26 -4.11 0.12 10.54
CA LEU A 26 -5.36 0.37 9.82
C LEU A 26 -5.87 1.79 10.00
N GLU A 27 -5.90 2.30 11.23
CA GLU A 27 -6.36 3.65 11.54
C GLU A 27 -5.52 4.71 10.82
N VAL A 28 -4.20 4.53 10.81
CA VAL A 28 -3.27 5.43 10.12
C VAL A 28 -3.46 5.36 8.61
N ILE A 29 -3.64 4.17 8.06
CA ILE A 29 -3.79 3.95 6.61
C ILE A 29 -5.08 4.57 6.10
N GLU A 30 -6.20 4.44 6.80
CA GLU A 30 -7.46 5.07 6.41
C GLU A 30 -7.32 6.61 6.30
N GLN A 31 -6.59 7.23 7.25
CA GLN A 31 -6.31 8.67 7.20
C GLN A 31 -5.40 9.07 6.04
N ILE A 32 -4.43 8.22 5.69
CA ILE A 32 -3.55 8.44 4.54
C ILE A 32 -4.35 8.31 3.24
N LEU A 33 -5.09 7.22 3.07
CA LEU A 33 -5.88 6.94 1.85
C LEU A 33 -6.92 8.03 1.57
N ALA A 34 -7.53 8.61 2.61
CA ALA A 34 -8.47 9.72 2.48
C ALA A 34 -7.85 10.99 1.86
N LYS A 35 -6.53 11.14 1.92
CA LYS A 35 -5.79 12.32 1.42
C LYS A 35 -5.03 12.05 0.12
N MET A 36 -4.96 10.80 -0.34
CA MET A 36 -4.16 10.44 -1.51
C MET A 36 -4.86 10.83 -2.82
N PRO A 37 -4.18 11.54 -3.74
CA PRO A 37 -4.72 11.78 -5.07
C PRO A 37 -4.82 10.46 -5.85
N SER A 38 -5.80 10.38 -6.75
CA SER A 38 -6.00 9.20 -7.62
C SER A 38 -5.06 9.15 -8.83
N GLU A 39 -4.16 10.12 -8.95
CA GLU A 39 -3.20 10.24 -10.05
C GLU A 39 -2.05 9.24 -9.91
N ASN A 40 -1.43 8.90 -11.03
CA ASN A 40 -0.29 7.99 -11.04
C ASN A 40 0.94 8.70 -10.44
N ASN A 41 1.39 8.26 -9.27
CA ASN A 41 2.54 8.82 -8.59
C ASN A 41 3.23 7.79 -7.67
N LYS A 42 4.44 8.14 -7.23
CA LYS A 42 5.20 7.42 -6.22
C LYS A 42 5.73 8.44 -5.23
N LEU A 43 5.56 8.19 -3.94
CA LEU A 43 6.04 9.11 -2.91
C LEU A 43 6.28 8.37 -1.59
N ILE A 44 7.01 9.02 -0.70
CA ILE A 44 7.33 8.55 0.64
C ILE A 44 6.86 9.62 1.62
N TYR A 45 6.05 9.24 2.60
CA TYR A 45 5.79 10.07 3.77
C TYR A 45 6.65 9.60 4.94
N SER A 46 7.11 10.54 5.76
CA SER A 46 7.79 10.25 7.02
C SER A 46 6.93 10.73 8.20
N HIS A 47 6.85 9.92 9.24
CA HIS A 47 6.20 10.30 10.49
C HIS A 47 6.84 9.55 11.66
N GLY A 48 7.46 10.27 12.58
CA GLY A 48 8.27 9.67 13.65
C GLY A 48 9.38 8.79 13.08
N ASN A 49 9.49 7.56 13.57
CA ASN A 49 10.50 6.58 13.15
C ASN A 49 10.03 5.66 12.02
N TYR A 50 9.00 6.09 11.28
CA TYR A 50 8.37 5.28 10.23
C TYR A 50 8.35 6.01 8.89
N LEU A 51 8.49 5.21 7.83
CA LEU A 51 8.33 5.63 6.45
C LEU A 51 7.16 4.90 5.81
N PHE A 52 6.35 5.65 5.06
CA PHE A 52 5.18 5.16 4.34
C PHE A 52 5.48 5.32 2.85
N HIS A 53 5.81 4.23 2.19
CA HIS A 53 6.14 4.21 0.77
C HIS A 53 4.90 3.79 0.01
N TYR A 54 4.56 4.48 -1.07
CA TYR A 54 3.44 4.05 -1.91
C TYR A 54 3.68 4.25 -3.41
N ILE A 55 2.97 3.44 -4.19
CA ILE A 55 2.84 3.55 -5.64
C ILE A 55 1.33 3.58 -5.94
N CYS A 56 0.86 4.64 -6.60
CA CYS A 56 -0.46 4.69 -7.19
C CYS A 56 -0.34 4.49 -8.70
N GLN A 57 -1.05 3.51 -9.25
CA GLN A 57 -1.15 3.29 -10.69
C GLN A 57 -2.54 2.79 -11.04
N GLU A 58 -3.20 3.45 -12.01
CA GLU A 58 -4.53 3.05 -12.49
C GLU A 58 -5.56 2.92 -11.35
N ARG A 59 -5.51 3.87 -10.41
CA ARG A 59 -6.35 3.92 -9.18
C ARG A 59 -6.14 2.78 -8.18
N ILE A 60 -5.15 1.92 -8.41
CA ILE A 60 -4.68 0.92 -7.44
C ILE A 60 -3.47 1.50 -6.71
N LEU A 61 -3.59 1.59 -5.40
CA LEU A 61 -2.54 2.05 -4.50
C LEU A 61 -1.94 0.84 -3.78
N CYS A 62 -0.63 0.67 -3.92
CA CYS A 62 0.16 -0.26 -3.13
C CYS A 62 1.00 0.54 -2.14
N LEU A 63 0.90 0.26 -0.85
CA LEU A 63 1.62 0.98 0.21
C LEU A 63 2.26 0.00 1.17
N CYS A 64 3.47 0.33 1.64
CA CYS A 64 4.11 -0.37 2.75
C CYS A 64 4.67 0.61 3.80
N ILE A 65 4.75 0.13 5.04
CA ILE A 65 5.29 0.85 6.18
C ILE A 65 6.59 0.16 6.60
N THR A 66 7.65 0.96 6.78
CA THR A 66 8.95 0.48 7.23
C THR A 66 9.46 1.32 8.40
N ASP A 67 10.48 0.83 9.09
CA ASP A 67 11.34 1.70 9.91
C ASP A 67 12.07 2.74 9.04
N ASP A 68 12.55 3.82 9.67
CA ASP A 68 13.28 4.93 9.04
C ASP A 68 14.69 4.55 8.54
N GLY A 69 15.28 3.50 9.11
CA GLY A 69 16.52 2.90 8.65
C GLY A 69 16.40 2.05 7.38
N PHE A 70 15.17 1.67 6.98
CA PHE A 70 14.95 0.77 5.84
C PHE A 70 15.33 1.40 4.49
N GLU A 71 15.98 0.62 3.63
CA GLU A 71 16.41 1.11 2.33
C GLU A 71 15.19 1.41 1.42
N ARG A 72 15.04 2.68 1.01
CA ARG A 72 13.92 3.14 0.17
C ARG A 72 13.81 2.37 -1.15
N SER A 73 14.94 2.02 -1.76
CA SER A 73 14.99 1.26 -3.01
C SER A 73 14.34 -0.13 -2.83
N GLN A 74 14.62 -0.82 -1.72
CA GLN A 74 14.07 -2.13 -1.40
C GLN A 74 12.57 -2.05 -1.16
N ALA A 75 12.08 -0.99 -0.52
CA ALA A 75 10.65 -0.77 -0.31
C ALA A 75 9.91 -0.62 -1.65
N PHE A 76 10.45 0.18 -2.58
CA PHE A 76 9.86 0.30 -3.91
C PHE A 76 9.98 -0.96 -4.76
N ASN A 77 11.07 -1.73 -4.63
CA ASN A 77 11.20 -3.02 -5.29
C ASN A 77 10.13 -4.01 -4.82
N PHE A 78 9.90 -4.07 -3.50
CA PHE A 78 8.80 -4.83 -2.92
C PHE A 78 7.44 -4.39 -3.48
N LEU A 79 7.14 -3.08 -3.48
CA LEU A 79 5.87 -2.58 -3.97
C LEU A 79 5.64 -2.83 -5.47
N ASN A 80 6.70 -2.76 -6.29
CA ASN A 80 6.60 -3.09 -7.72
C ASN A 80 6.28 -4.58 -7.92
N GLU A 81 6.87 -5.48 -7.14
CA GLU A 81 6.59 -6.92 -7.21
C GLU A 81 5.17 -7.23 -6.72
N VAL A 82 4.73 -6.61 -5.62
CA VAL A 82 3.34 -6.71 -5.13
C VAL A 82 2.38 -6.27 -6.24
N LYS A 83 2.60 -5.08 -6.82
CA LYS A 83 1.77 -4.55 -7.91
C LYS A 83 1.72 -5.52 -9.10
N LYS A 84 2.87 -6.01 -9.55
CA LYS A 84 2.97 -6.94 -10.68
C LYS A 84 2.17 -8.21 -10.44
N ARG A 85 2.32 -8.83 -9.27
CA ARG A 85 1.56 -10.04 -8.89
C ARG A 85 0.08 -9.75 -8.76
N PHE A 86 -0.29 -8.65 -8.09
CA PHE A 86 -1.68 -8.26 -7.89
C PHE A 86 -2.40 -8.01 -9.22
N GLN A 87 -1.75 -7.32 -10.15
CA GLN A 87 -2.26 -7.12 -11.52
C GLN A 87 -2.36 -8.44 -12.29
N ALA A 88 -1.36 -9.33 -12.19
CA ALA A 88 -1.40 -10.63 -12.87
C ALA A 88 -2.52 -11.54 -12.32
N THR A 89 -2.78 -11.52 -11.02
CA THR A 89 -3.77 -12.38 -10.37
C THR A 89 -5.20 -11.85 -10.50
N TYR A 90 -5.40 -10.54 -10.31
CA TYR A 90 -6.75 -9.96 -10.22
C TYR A 90 -7.13 -9.09 -11.43
N GLY A 91 -6.16 -8.58 -12.18
CA GLY A 91 -6.39 -7.77 -13.38
C GLY A 91 -7.41 -6.66 -13.16
N SER A 92 -8.38 -6.57 -14.07
CA SER A 92 -9.46 -5.57 -14.01
C SER A 92 -10.41 -5.74 -12.83
N ARG A 93 -10.48 -6.93 -12.20
CA ARG A 93 -11.37 -7.15 -11.03
C ARG A 93 -11.01 -6.25 -9.85
N ALA A 94 -9.74 -5.90 -9.71
CA ALA A 94 -9.31 -4.96 -8.69
C ALA A 94 -9.78 -3.53 -8.97
N GLN A 95 -9.89 -3.16 -10.25
CA GLN A 95 -10.27 -1.83 -10.71
C GLN A 95 -11.79 -1.60 -10.73
N THR A 96 -12.59 -2.67 -10.85
CA THR A 96 -14.06 -2.63 -10.79
C THR A 96 -14.57 -2.65 -9.35
N ALA A 97 -15.88 -2.78 -9.11
CA ALA A 97 -16.53 -2.67 -7.80
C ALA A 97 -16.23 -3.82 -6.81
N ALA A 98 -14.98 -4.29 -6.72
CA ALA A 98 -14.56 -5.21 -5.68
C ALA A 98 -14.90 -4.62 -4.30
N LEU A 99 -15.50 -5.48 -3.46
CA LEU A 99 -15.86 -5.19 -2.08
C LEU A 99 -14.61 -5.03 -1.21
N PRO A 100 -14.71 -4.33 -0.07
CA PRO A 100 -13.63 -4.30 0.92
C PRO A 100 -13.13 -5.71 1.25
N TYR A 101 -11.82 -5.89 1.32
CA TYR A 101 -11.13 -7.14 1.67
C TYR A 101 -11.38 -8.34 0.73
N ALA A 102 -11.92 -8.12 -0.48
CA ALA A 102 -12.21 -9.22 -1.42
C ALA A 102 -10.97 -9.98 -1.93
N MET A 103 -9.75 -9.50 -1.65
CA MET A 103 -8.47 -10.10 -2.08
C MET A 103 -7.49 -10.30 -0.90
N ASN A 104 -8.00 -10.29 0.33
CA ASN A 104 -7.18 -10.28 1.54
C ASN A 104 -6.57 -11.64 1.92
#